data_AF-A0A962JMP5-F1
#
_entry.id   AF-A0A962JMP5-F1
#
_cell.length_a   1.000
_cell.length_b   1.000
_cell.length_c   1.000
_cell.angle_alpha   90.00
_cell.angle_beta   90.00
_cell.angle_gamma   90.00
#
_symmetry.space_group_name_H-M   'P 1'
#
loop_
_entity.id
_entity.type
_entity.pdbx_description
1 polymer ?
#
loop_
_entity_poly.entity_id
_entity_poly.type
_entity_poly.pdbx_seq_one_letter_code
_entity_poly.pdbx_strand_id
1 'polypeptide(L)'
;IWGSVDVDSRSNLKSELLQLAENRETHGQAEIRLIRSDAKTLWANCTVSLQQSSDGQALYYIVIVQDISKRRQLSDELRQAKAAAEEANRLKSEFVANVSHEIRTPMNAILGMTELALDEPLTPELRDYIATAHESANLLLSLVNDVLDFSRIEAGRLTLETIPFALLDVVDETIKSFGV
;
A
#
# COMPACT_ATOMS: atom_id res chain seq x y z
N ILE A 1 3.03 32.05 -29.56
CA ILE A 1 2.35 31.00 -28.76
C ILE A 1 2.49 29.63 -29.42
N TRP A 2 1.97 29.40 -30.64
CA TRP A 2 2.06 28.09 -31.34
C TRP A 2 3.48 27.53 -31.55
N GLY A 3 4.48 28.39 -31.78
CA GLY A 3 5.87 27.97 -31.93
C GLY A 3 6.52 27.41 -30.66
N SER A 4 5.93 27.69 -29.50
CA SER A 4 6.40 27.22 -28.18
C SER A 4 5.61 26.02 -27.67
N VAL A 5 4.64 25.49 -28.43
CA VAL A 5 3.89 24.29 -28.07
C VAL A 5 4.53 23.09 -28.78
N ASP A 6 4.77 22.03 -28.02
CA ASP A 6 5.25 20.75 -28.54
C ASP A 6 4.32 20.17 -29.61
N VAL A 7 4.89 19.51 -30.62
CA VAL A 7 4.15 19.06 -31.82
C VAL A 7 2.98 18.15 -31.45
N ASP A 8 3.18 17.22 -30.52
CA ASP A 8 2.14 16.29 -30.07
C ASP A 8 1.03 17.01 -29.27
N SER A 9 1.35 18.14 -28.62
CA SER A 9 0.40 18.92 -27.82
C SER A 9 -0.39 19.92 -28.66
N ARG A 10 0.03 20.23 -29.89
CA ARG A 10 -0.62 21.23 -30.77
C ARG A 10 -2.03 20.82 -31.17
N SER A 11 -2.24 19.55 -31.52
CA SER A 11 -3.55 19.05 -31.95
C SER A 11 -4.55 19.06 -30.81
N ASN A 12 -4.14 18.62 -29.61
CA ASN A 12 -4.99 18.67 -28.41
C ASN A 12 -5.32 20.11 -28.01
N LEU A 13 -4.32 21.00 -27.94
CA LEU A 13 -4.55 22.40 -27.58
C LEU A 13 -5.46 23.10 -28.58
N LYS A 14 -5.31 22.82 -29.89
CA LYS A 14 -6.19 23.37 -30.92
C LYS A 14 -7.63 22.89 -30.73
N SER A 15 -7.84 21.62 -30.40
CA SER A 15 -9.16 21.06 -30.16
C SER A 15 -9.84 21.70 -28.95
N GLU A 16 -9.14 21.84 -27.82
CA GLU A 16 -9.69 22.50 -26.64
C GLU A 16 -10.00 23.98 -26.87
N LEU A 17 -9.11 24.73 -27.53
CA LEU A 17 -9.36 26.13 -27.85
C LEU A 17 -10.55 26.33 -28.81
N LEU A 18 -10.76 25.39 -29.74
CA LEU A 18 -11.94 25.40 -30.62
C LEU A 18 -13.23 25.10 -29.84
N GLN A 19 -13.20 24.13 -28.91
CA GLN A 19 -14.35 23.82 -28.06
C GLN A 19 -14.74 24.99 -27.14
N LEU A 20 -13.75 25.69 -26.57
CA LEU A 20 -14.00 26.89 -25.77
C LEU A 20 -14.68 28.00 -26.59
N ALA A 21 -14.25 28.18 -27.85
CA ALA A 21 -14.84 29.16 -28.76
C ALA A 21 -16.26 28.77 -29.21
N GLU A 22 -16.54 27.49 -29.40
CA GLU A 22 -17.85 26.98 -29.82
C GLU A 22 -18.87 26.93 -28.68
N ASN A 23 -18.45 26.56 -27.46
CA ASN A 23 -19.34 26.38 -26.32
C ASN A 23 -19.73 27.69 -25.60
N ARG A 24 -19.25 28.86 -26.09
CA ARG A 24 -19.35 30.17 -25.39
C ARG A 24 -18.83 30.13 -23.95
N GLU A 25 -17.91 29.22 -23.64
CA GLU A 25 -17.26 29.16 -22.35
C GLU A 25 -16.26 30.31 -22.22
N THR A 26 -16.31 31.03 -21.10
CA THR A 26 -15.41 32.17 -20.86
C THR A 26 -14.09 31.73 -20.23
N HIS A 27 -13.95 30.48 -19.82
CA HIS A 27 -12.72 29.93 -19.22
C HIS A 27 -12.46 28.49 -19.67
N GLY A 28 -11.19 28.13 -19.83
CA GLY A 28 -10.75 26.77 -20.14
C GLY A 28 -9.36 26.46 -19.62
N GLN A 29 -9.04 25.18 -19.49
CA GLN A 29 -7.78 24.75 -18.89
C GLN A 29 -7.26 23.47 -19.57
N ALA A 30 -5.99 23.51 -19.97
CA ALA A 30 -5.29 22.42 -20.66
C ALA A 30 -3.93 22.15 -20.02
N GLU A 31 -3.56 20.88 -19.83
CA GLU A 31 -2.15 20.54 -19.59
C GLU A 31 -1.45 20.22 -20.92
N ILE A 32 -0.42 20.99 -21.26
CA ILE A 32 0.30 20.89 -22.54
C ILE A 32 1.82 20.84 -22.32
N ARG A 33 2.54 20.25 -23.28
CA ARG A 33 4.00 20.38 -23.32
C ARG A 33 4.39 21.66 -24.07
N LEU A 34 5.21 22.47 -23.42
CA LEU A 34 5.80 23.68 -24.00
C LEU A 34 7.29 23.48 -24.25
N ILE A 35 7.80 24.10 -25.31
CA ILE A 35 9.21 24.20 -25.66
C ILE A 35 9.71 25.57 -25.22
N ARG A 36 10.67 25.59 -24.29
CA ARG A 36 11.37 26.78 -23.83
C ARG A 36 12.33 27.31 -24.90
N SER A 37 12.82 28.55 -24.71
CA SER A 37 13.82 29.16 -25.59
C SER A 37 15.17 28.42 -25.61
N ASP A 38 15.47 27.60 -24.60
CA ASP A 38 16.64 26.72 -24.54
C ASP A 38 16.39 25.33 -25.16
N ALA A 39 15.30 25.19 -25.94
CA ALA A 39 14.82 23.96 -26.56
C ALA A 39 14.42 22.83 -25.61
N LYS A 40 14.40 23.06 -24.28
CA LYS A 40 13.89 22.07 -23.32
C LYS A 40 12.37 22.07 -23.30
N THR A 41 11.79 20.89 -23.09
CA THR A 41 10.36 20.73 -22.90
C THR A 41 9.99 20.83 -21.41
N LEU A 42 8.86 21.47 -21.12
CA LEU A 42 8.25 21.51 -19.81
C LEU A 42 6.77 21.17 -19.91
N TRP A 43 6.21 20.60 -18.86
CA TRP A 43 4.77 20.48 -18.71
C TRP A 43 4.21 21.79 -18.16
N ALA A 44 3.25 22.37 -18.85
CA ALA A 44 2.54 23.55 -18.40
C ALA A 44 1.05 23.28 -18.28
N ASN A 45 0.47 23.77 -17.21
CA ASN A 45 -0.96 23.98 -17.13
C ASN A 45 -1.27 25.37 -17.68
N CYS A 46 -2.07 25.42 -18.74
CA CYS A 46 -2.48 26.63 -19.42
C CYS A 46 -3.94 26.88 -19.13
N THR A 47 -4.23 27.98 -18.44
CA THR A 47 -5.60 28.45 -18.23
C THR A 47 -5.85 29.65 -19.14
N VAL A 48 -6.92 29.60 -19.93
CA VAL A 48 -7.32 30.67 -20.84
C VAL A 48 -8.65 31.22 -20.35
N SER A 49 -8.77 32.54 -20.29
CA SER A 49 -10.04 33.20 -19.95
C SER A 49 -10.32 34.35 -20.90
N LEU A 50 -11.51 34.35 -21.49
CA LEU A 50 -12.02 35.43 -22.32
C LEU A 50 -12.55 36.56 -21.41
N GLN A 51 -12.02 37.76 -21.58
CA GLN A 51 -12.54 38.96 -20.95
C GLN A 51 -13.49 39.66 -21.90
N GLN A 52 -14.66 40.02 -21.39
CA GLN A 52 -15.72 40.67 -22.14
C GLN A 52 -16.07 42.01 -21.52
N SER A 53 -16.50 42.94 -22.37
CA SER A 53 -17.08 44.21 -21.95
C SER A 53 -18.47 44.00 -21.33
N SER A 54 -19.01 45.01 -20.65
CA SER A 54 -20.34 44.96 -20.02
C SER A 54 -21.49 44.72 -21.03
N ASP A 55 -21.23 44.95 -22.32
CA ASP A 55 -22.14 44.67 -23.44
C ASP A 55 -21.95 43.26 -24.05
N GLY A 56 -21.10 42.43 -23.46
CA GLY A 56 -20.83 41.06 -23.90
C GLY A 56 -19.83 40.95 -25.05
N GLN A 57 -19.24 42.05 -25.51
CA GLN A 57 -18.23 42.02 -26.57
C GLN A 57 -16.90 41.48 -26.05
N ALA A 58 -16.30 40.54 -26.79
CA ALA A 58 -14.98 40.00 -26.52
C ALA A 58 -13.91 41.11 -26.59
N LEU A 59 -13.20 41.35 -25.48
CA LEU A 59 -12.13 42.34 -25.40
C LEU A 59 -10.77 41.71 -25.66
N TYR A 60 -10.36 40.75 -24.83
CA TYR A 60 -9.07 40.06 -24.95
C TYR A 60 -9.08 38.73 -24.21
N TYR A 61 -8.09 37.89 -24.51
CA TYR A 61 -7.83 36.66 -23.77
C TYR A 61 -6.71 36.88 -22.76
N ILE A 62 -6.91 36.40 -21.54
CA ILE A 62 -5.85 36.22 -20.55
C ILE A 62 -5.42 34.76 -20.61
N VAL A 63 -4.11 34.53 -20.71
CA VAL A 63 -3.53 33.18 -20.63
C VAL A 63 -2.57 33.14 -19.46
N ILE A 64 -2.84 32.24 -18.52
CA ILE A 64 -1.95 31.93 -17.40
C ILE A 64 -1.26 30.62 -17.72
N VAL A 65 0.08 30.64 -17.71
CA VAL A 65 0.91 29.46 -17.93
C VAL A 65 1.63 29.14 -16.64
N GLN A 66 1.32 27.99 -16.06
CA GLN A 66 1.98 27.50 -14.85
C GLN A 66 2.84 26.30 -15.21
N ASP A 67 4.14 26.36 -14.95
CA ASP A 67 5.02 25.18 -15.05
C ASP A 67 4.63 24.18 -13.95
N ILE A 68 4.23 22.98 -14.37
CA ILE A 68 3.82 21.88 -13.50
C ILE A 68 4.82 20.72 -13.55
N SER A 69 5.96 20.88 -14.21
CA SER A 69 6.96 19.82 -14.41
C SER A 69 7.43 19.25 -13.07
N LYS A 70 7.76 20.12 -12.11
CA LYS A 70 8.22 19.67 -10.78
C LYS A 70 7.10 18.97 -10.01
N ARG A 71 5.86 19.46 -10.10
CA ARG A 71 4.70 18.83 -9.46
C ARG A 71 4.46 17.42 -10.01
N ARG A 72 4.50 17.26 -11.33
CA ARG A 72 4.33 15.96 -12.00
C ARG A 72 5.47 15.01 -11.62
N GLN A 73 6.73 15.47 -11.67
CA GLN A 73 7.88 14.66 -11.28
C GLN A 73 7.75 14.15 -9.84
N LEU A 74 7.43 15.02 -8.87
CA LEU A 74 7.24 14.60 -7.48
C LEU A 74 6.06 13.64 -7.32
N SER A 75 4.97 13.86 -8.06
CA SER A 75 3.83 12.94 -8.05
C SER A 75 4.18 11.56 -8.59
N ASP A 76 4.97 11.50 -9.66
CA ASP A 76 5.43 10.24 -10.24
C ASP A 76 6.44 9.53 -9.35
N GLU A 77 7.40 10.27 -8.77
CA GLU A 77 8.34 9.75 -7.77
C GLU A 77 7.59 9.18 -6.56
N LEU A 78 6.60 9.90 -6.02
CA LEU A 78 5.78 9.43 -4.90
C LEU A 78 4.99 8.17 -5.27
N ARG A 79 4.39 8.14 -6.47
CA ARG A 79 3.64 6.97 -6.95
C ARG A 79 4.54 5.76 -7.10
N GLN A 80 5.73 5.92 -7.66
CA GLN A 80 6.72 4.85 -7.80
C GLN A 80 7.22 4.36 -6.44
N ALA A 81 7.56 5.28 -5.54
CA ALA A 81 7.99 4.94 -4.17
C ALA A 81 6.90 4.19 -3.40
N LYS A 82 5.63 4.63 -3.52
CA LYS A 82 4.48 3.95 -2.92
C LYS A 82 4.31 2.54 -3.48
N ALA A 83 4.33 2.38 -4.81
CA ALA A 83 4.20 1.06 -5.44
C ALA A 83 5.34 0.12 -5.04
N ALA A 84 6.58 0.62 -4.96
CA ALA A 84 7.72 -0.16 -4.49
C ALA A 84 7.57 -0.58 -3.01
N ALA A 85 7.07 0.31 -2.16
CA ALA A 85 6.82 0.00 -0.75
C ALA A 85 5.68 -1.04 -0.57
N GLU A 86 4.59 -0.92 -1.33
CA GLU A 86 3.49 -1.88 -1.32
C GLU A 86 3.95 -3.27 -1.78
N GLU A 87 4.75 -3.34 -2.84
CA GLU A 87 5.31 -4.60 -3.33
C GLU A 87 6.28 -5.23 -2.33
N ALA A 88 7.15 -4.42 -1.71
CA ALA A 88 8.05 -4.90 -0.66
C ALA A 88 7.27 -5.49 0.53
N ASN A 89 6.19 -4.83 0.96
CA ASN A 89 5.31 -5.34 2.02
C ASN A 89 4.60 -6.65 1.64
N ARG A 90 4.16 -6.77 0.38
CA ARG A 90 3.56 -8.00 -0.14
C ARG A 90 4.56 -9.15 -0.10
N LEU A 91 5.77 -8.94 -0.63
CA LEU A 91 6.85 -9.94 -0.62
C LEU A 91 7.27 -10.33 0.80
N LYS A 92 7.38 -9.35 1.72
CA LYS A 92 7.65 -9.60 3.14
C LYS A 92 6.59 -10.53 3.75
N SER A 93 5.32 -10.23 3.50
CA SER A 93 4.21 -11.03 4.03
C SER A 93 4.20 -12.46 3.48
N GLU A 94 4.44 -12.61 2.17
CA GLU A 94 4.50 -13.92 1.51
C GLU A 94 5.68 -14.75 2.03
N PHE A 95 6.84 -14.11 2.22
CA PHE A 95 8.01 -14.75 2.80
C PHE A 95 7.72 -15.27 4.21
N VAL A 96 7.16 -14.44 5.09
CA VAL A 96 6.84 -14.87 6.47
C VAL A 96 5.79 -15.99 6.47
N ALA A 97 4.76 -15.90 5.63
CA ALA A 97 3.75 -16.95 5.50
C ALA A 97 4.38 -18.29 5.12
N ASN A 98 5.21 -18.30 4.08
CA ASN A 98 5.87 -19.51 3.58
C ASN A 98 6.81 -20.11 4.62
N VAL A 99 7.70 -19.31 5.19
CA VAL A 99 8.66 -19.77 6.21
C VAL A 99 7.93 -20.35 7.41
N SER A 100 6.82 -19.75 7.83
CA SER A 100 6.07 -20.26 8.98
C SER A 100 5.39 -21.60 8.71
N HIS A 101 4.90 -21.83 7.49
CA HIS A 101 4.41 -23.15 7.09
C HIS A 101 5.53 -24.20 7.08
N GLU A 102 6.72 -23.83 6.58
CA GLU A 102 7.89 -24.70 6.55
C GLU A 102 8.45 -25.00 7.96
N ILE A 103 8.32 -24.08 8.91
CA ILE A 103 8.72 -24.30 10.31
C ILE A 103 7.66 -25.12 11.07
N ARG A 104 6.36 -24.89 10.83
CA ARG A 104 5.29 -25.60 11.56
C ARG A 104 5.38 -27.11 11.43
N THR A 105 5.74 -27.61 10.25
CA THR A 105 5.81 -29.06 9.98
C THR A 105 6.87 -29.78 10.85
N PRO A 106 8.17 -29.38 10.84
CA PRO A 106 9.16 -29.98 11.72
C PRO A 106 8.87 -29.70 13.20
N MET A 107 8.29 -28.55 13.56
CA MET A 107 7.92 -28.27 14.95
C MET A 107 6.84 -29.21 15.47
N ASN A 108 5.79 -29.44 14.69
CA ASN A 108 4.73 -30.39 15.06
C ASN A 108 5.26 -31.83 15.15
N ALA A 109 6.23 -32.19 14.31
CA ALA A 109 6.90 -33.48 14.41
C ALA A 109 7.72 -33.60 15.71
N ILE A 110 8.49 -32.56 16.08
CA ILE A 110 9.23 -32.53 17.34
C ILE A 110 8.27 -32.64 18.52
N LEU A 111 7.20 -31.84 18.55
CA LEU A 111 6.19 -31.87 19.60
C LEU A 111 5.62 -33.28 19.77
N GLY A 112 5.09 -33.87 18.69
CA GLY A 112 4.52 -35.21 18.75
C GLY A 112 5.53 -36.28 19.19
N MET A 113 6.78 -36.21 18.73
CA MET A 113 7.81 -37.18 19.14
C MET A 113 8.19 -37.02 20.61
N THR A 114 8.32 -35.78 21.09
CA THR A 114 8.62 -35.53 22.51
C THR A 114 7.44 -35.88 23.42
N GLU A 115 6.21 -35.67 22.98
CA GLU A 115 4.99 -36.05 23.70
C GLU A 115 4.89 -37.57 23.84
N LEU A 116 5.07 -38.32 22.73
CA LEU A 116 5.13 -39.79 22.76
C LEU A 116 6.27 -40.30 23.65
N ALA A 117 7.44 -39.66 23.63
CA ALA A 117 8.56 -40.09 24.45
C ALA A 117 8.33 -39.83 25.95
N LEU A 118 7.57 -38.79 26.32
CA LEU A 118 7.23 -38.49 27.72
C LEU A 118 6.26 -39.52 28.33
N ASP A 119 5.51 -40.22 27.50
CA ASP A 119 4.60 -41.31 27.90
C ASP A 119 5.34 -42.64 28.21
N GLU A 120 6.61 -42.76 27.81
CA GLU A 120 7.43 -43.94 28.09
C GLU A 120 8.05 -43.91 29.51
N PRO A 121 8.46 -45.07 30.06
CA PRO A 121 9.20 -45.11 31.31
C PRO A 121 10.64 -44.60 31.10
N LEU A 122 10.87 -43.35 31.52
CA LEU A 122 12.14 -42.63 31.43
C LEU A 122 12.81 -42.49 32.80
N THR A 123 14.15 -42.31 32.83
CA THR A 123 14.83 -41.83 34.04
C THR A 123 14.42 -40.37 34.31
N PRO A 124 14.53 -39.89 35.57
CA PRO A 124 14.22 -38.51 35.90
C PRO A 124 14.98 -37.48 35.05
N GLU A 125 16.28 -37.70 34.79
CA GLU A 125 17.07 -36.77 33.97
C GLU A 125 16.61 -36.73 32.51
N LEU A 126 16.29 -37.89 31.92
CA LEU A 126 15.84 -37.95 30.53
C LEU A 126 14.44 -37.34 30.36
N ARG A 127 13.56 -37.53 31.35
CA ARG A 127 12.25 -36.88 31.39
C ARG A 127 12.39 -35.36 31.40
N ASP A 128 13.31 -34.83 32.21
CA ASP A 128 13.56 -33.38 32.30
C ASP A 128 14.06 -32.80 30.97
N TYR A 129 15.00 -33.48 30.29
CA TYR A 129 15.49 -33.06 28.97
C TYR A 129 14.40 -33.07 27.89
N ILE A 130 13.58 -34.12 27.84
CA ILE A 130 12.51 -34.22 26.84
C ILE A 130 11.40 -33.22 27.13
N ALA A 131 11.04 -33.00 28.40
CA ALA A 131 10.08 -31.99 28.81
C ALA A 131 10.55 -30.58 28.42
N THR A 132 11.82 -30.26 28.68
CA THR A 132 12.42 -28.98 28.27
C THR A 132 12.39 -28.80 26.75
N ALA A 133 12.69 -29.84 25.97
CA ALA A 133 12.62 -29.80 24.52
C ALA A 133 11.17 -29.58 24.02
N HIS A 134 10.20 -30.27 24.61
CA HIS A 134 8.78 -30.13 24.30
C HIS A 134 8.26 -28.71 24.60
N GLU A 135 8.58 -28.16 25.78
CA GLU A 135 8.21 -26.79 26.15
C GLU A 135 8.86 -25.76 25.22
N SER A 136 10.14 -25.94 24.89
CA SER A 136 10.85 -25.07 23.95
C SER A 136 10.22 -25.11 22.55
N ALA A 137 9.76 -26.28 22.12
CA ALA A 137 9.09 -26.44 20.85
C ALA A 137 7.72 -25.73 20.81
N ASN A 138 6.96 -25.81 21.89
CA ASN A 138 5.70 -25.08 22.03
C ASN A 138 5.92 -23.56 22.02
N LEU A 139 6.93 -23.08 22.77
CA LEU A 139 7.28 -21.66 22.80
C LEU A 139 7.67 -21.15 21.39
N LEU A 140 8.50 -21.90 20.67
CA LEU A 140 8.91 -21.52 19.32
C LEU A 140 7.72 -21.49 18.35
N LEU A 141 6.79 -22.44 18.45
CA LEU A 141 5.58 -22.44 17.63
C LEU A 141 4.69 -21.21 17.92
N SER A 142 4.55 -20.84 19.20
CA SER A 142 3.84 -19.62 19.61
C SER A 142 4.47 -18.38 18.98
N LEU A 143 5.79 -18.22 19.12
CA LEU A 143 6.52 -17.08 18.55
C LEU A 143 6.37 -16.99 17.02
N VAL A 144 6.38 -18.13 16.32
CA VAL A 144 6.15 -18.19 14.88
C VAL A 144 4.73 -17.71 14.53
N ASN A 145 3.72 -18.13 15.30
CA ASN A 145 2.34 -17.67 15.10
C ASN A 145 2.21 -16.16 15.38
N ASP A 146 2.86 -15.63 16.42
CA ASP A 146 2.84 -14.20 16.73
C ASP A 146 3.44 -13.36 15.58
N VAL A 147 4.55 -13.83 14.99
CA VAL A 147 5.20 -13.18 13.82
C VAL A 147 4.29 -13.21 12.58
N LEU A 148 3.55 -14.30 12.39
CA LEU A 148 2.55 -14.41 11.32
C LEU A 148 1.41 -13.40 11.51
N ASP A 149 0.86 -13.33 12.72
CA ASP A 149 -0.25 -12.45 13.01
C ASP A 149 0.15 -10.98 12.88
N PHE A 150 1.35 -10.62 13.33
CA PHE A 150 1.92 -9.29 13.08
C PHE A 150 2.03 -8.99 11.58
N SER A 151 2.51 -9.95 10.78
CA SER A 151 2.62 -9.79 9.32
C SER A 151 1.26 -9.63 8.63
N ARG A 152 0.20 -10.28 9.15
CA ARG A 152 -1.17 -10.08 8.66
C ARG A 152 -1.72 -8.71 9.02
N ILE A 153 -1.43 -8.20 10.23
CA ILE A 153 -1.84 -6.87 10.68
C ILE A 153 -1.18 -5.79 9.82
N GLU A 154 0.15 -5.85 9.61
CA GLU A 154 0.86 -4.88 8.76
C GLU A 154 0.33 -4.86 7.31
N ALA A 155 -0.09 -6.02 6.80
CA ALA A 155 -0.68 -6.15 5.47
C ALA A 155 -2.17 -5.76 5.40
N GLY A 156 -2.80 -5.37 6.52
CA GLY A 156 -4.24 -5.08 6.59
C GLY A 156 -5.13 -6.32 6.33
N ARG A 157 -4.60 -7.52 6.54
CA ARG A 157 -5.25 -8.82 6.25
C ARG A 157 -5.77 -9.53 7.51
N LEU A 158 -5.80 -8.87 8.67
CA LEU A 158 -6.40 -9.44 9.87
C LEU A 158 -7.93 -9.48 9.72
N THR A 159 -8.50 -10.68 9.73
CA THR A 159 -9.95 -10.88 9.72
C THR A 159 -10.44 -11.15 11.13
N LEU A 160 -11.39 -10.34 11.60
CA LEU A 160 -12.09 -10.59 12.86
C LEU A 160 -13.29 -11.49 12.60
N GLU A 161 -13.37 -12.60 13.32
CA GLU A 161 -14.56 -13.45 13.33
C GLU A 161 -15.58 -12.93 14.35
N THR A 162 -16.84 -12.84 13.93
CA THR A 162 -17.95 -12.48 14.83
C THR A 162 -18.81 -13.72 15.03
N ILE A 163 -18.65 -14.36 16.18
CA ILE A 163 -19.40 -15.56 16.55
C ILE A 163 -20.13 -15.35 17.89
N PRO A 164 -21.33 -15.93 18.09
CA PRO A 164 -21.94 -15.98 19.41
C PRO A 164 -21.08 -16.81 20.36
N PHE A 165 -20.75 -16.27 21.53
CA PHE A 165 -20.02 -16.99 22.58
C PHE A 165 -20.59 -16.67 23.96
N ALA A 166 -20.42 -17.58 24.91
CA ALA A 166 -20.78 -17.37 26.31
C ALA A 166 -19.63 -16.65 27.03
N LEU A 167 -19.81 -15.36 27.32
CA LEU A 167 -18.75 -14.53 27.92
C LEU A 167 -18.22 -15.09 29.23
N LEU A 168 -19.10 -15.62 30.09
CA LEU A 168 -18.71 -16.19 31.39
C LEU A 168 -17.80 -17.41 31.22
N ASP A 169 -18.11 -18.29 30.28
CA ASP A 169 -17.32 -19.50 30.03
C ASP A 169 -15.90 -19.14 29.54
N VAL A 170 -15.80 -18.17 28.64
CA VAL A 170 -14.50 -17.69 28.12
C VAL A 170 -13.65 -17.05 29.23
N VAL A 171 -14.27 -16.25 30.10
CA VAL A 171 -13.57 -15.61 31.22
C VAL A 171 -13.11 -16.66 32.24
N ASP A 172 -13.96 -17.62 32.59
CA ASP A 172 -13.62 -18.71 33.53
C ASP A 172 -12.47 -19.57 33.00
N GLU A 173 -12.49 -19.89 31.70
CA GLU A 173 -11.42 -20.64 31.04
C GLU A 173 -10.10 -19.85 31.03
N THR A 174 -10.18 -18.54 30.78
CA THR A 174 -9.02 -17.64 30.83
C THR A 174 -8.42 -17.59 32.23
N ILE A 175 -9.24 -17.44 33.28
CA ILE A 175 -8.77 -17.40 34.68
C ILE A 175 -8.05 -18.70 35.06
N LYS A 176 -8.60 -19.86 34.67
CA LYS A 176 -7.95 -21.17 34.90
C LYS A 176 -6.58 -21.27 34.23
N SER A 177 -6.45 -20.71 33.01
CA SER A 177 -5.18 -20.68 32.28
C SER A 177 -4.09 -19.85 32.96
N PHE A 178 -4.45 -18.87 33.80
CA PHE A 178 -3.50 -18.03 34.53
C PHE A 178 -3.20 -18.52 35.96
N GLY A 179 -3.71 -19.69 36.37
CA GLY A 179 -3.27 -20.38 37.59
C GLY A 179 -3.47 -19.60 38.89
N VAL A 180 -4.58 -18.89 39.04
CA VAL A 180 -5.06 -18.37 40.34
C VAL A 180 -6.12 -19.30 40.91
#